data_AF-A0A915AS23-F1
#
_entry.id   AF-A0A915AS23-F1
#
_cell.length_a   1.000
_cell.length_b   1.000
_cell.length_c   1.000
_cell.angle_alpha   90.00
_cell.angle_beta   90.00
_cell.angle_gamma   90.00
#
_symmetry.space_group_name_H-M   'P 1'
#
loop_
_entity.id
_entity.type
_entity.pdbx_description
1 polymer ?
#
loop_
_entity_poly.entity_id
_entity_poly.type
_entity_poly.pdbx_seq_one_letter_code
_entity_poly.pdbx_strand_id
1 'polypeptide(L)'
;MLSAIKNCELIIHEATLALMAEDTEESASHVIPSFVMSEGRLIQDQLPMGIIFNQTSELVLFNSLAQERREVVCVMVGSLKGKISRASTPHIPVPQQIAPVLRADSASVLFEMDKYELCFMANIPPFGLEKYRLSLSTSGAAKVVVKSRRSISSVDFETMLISGPYFQLGNEFLEAKFDAETGLLQSVTPSEGTEVIVNISYVEYGVRGKNPGRFEGGDDLSGAYLFLPDGPARPLLPRSGNPYVVLEGILLKKVFVIGPEKAKLEHTATIYSDAAFVQLQNDVDIRETYNFELAMRLITSVKSDDTFFTDLNGYQMIRRKRFAKLPLQAHFYPMPSAAFVEDGSNRVSLLSAQALGVANLEAGWLEVMLDRRLNQDDGRGLFQDVTDNKRTSSLFRLMVEPLENAVHFDSLTTAFHSMAAHYASLRLHYPIMIMLSATNKRLSSSFSGMGRGLPCDFHAVTLRTMAAPTLYGRNFSAKHSPSTSQAFILHRMGIDCRSKVKLRMACTTSSGKVHIPSLLKEKALRVTETSLTLLYDKGPVDEVFVEPMDIRTFRLDFGSS
;
A
#
# COMPACT_ATOMS: atom_id res chain seq x y z
N MET A 1 -5.65 -4.57 18.92
CA MET A 1 -5.53 -3.76 17.68
C MET A 1 -6.86 -3.16 17.23
N LEU A 2 -7.93 -3.93 17.02
CA LEU A 2 -9.22 -3.38 16.55
C LEU A 2 -9.76 -2.22 17.41
N SER A 3 -9.65 -2.31 18.73
CA SER A 3 -10.01 -1.18 19.63
C SER A 3 -9.15 0.06 19.40
N ALA A 4 -7.85 -0.10 19.11
CA ALA A 4 -6.98 1.03 18.80
C ALA A 4 -7.37 1.69 17.47
N ILE A 5 -7.71 0.89 16.46
CA ILE A 5 -8.23 1.40 15.17
C ILE A 5 -9.49 2.24 15.41
N LYS A 6 -10.47 1.72 16.16
CA LYS A 6 -11.70 2.46 16.49
C LYS A 6 -11.43 3.76 17.25
N ASN A 7 -10.46 3.76 18.18
CA ASN A 7 -10.05 4.97 18.88
C ASN A 7 -9.37 5.98 17.92
N CYS A 8 -8.53 5.52 16.98
CA CYS A 8 -7.95 6.37 15.96
C CYS A 8 -9.01 6.97 15.04
N GLU A 9 -9.99 6.18 14.59
CA GLU A 9 -11.11 6.65 13.77
C GLU A 9 -11.88 7.78 14.47
N LEU A 10 -12.16 7.63 15.77
CA LEU A 10 -12.80 8.66 16.58
C LEU A 10 -11.97 9.96 16.64
N ILE A 11 -10.66 9.86 16.86
CA ILE A 11 -9.79 11.04 16.91
C ILE A 11 -9.68 11.71 15.54
N ILE A 12 -9.57 10.92 14.46
CA ILE A 12 -9.54 11.44 13.08
C ILE A 12 -10.85 12.16 12.77
N HIS A 13 -11.98 11.60 13.20
CA HIS A 13 -13.30 12.20 13.05
C HIS A 13 -13.41 13.56 13.75
N GLU A 14 -13.11 13.62 15.04
CA GLU A 14 -13.15 14.86 15.83
C GLU A 14 -12.15 15.91 15.30
N ALA A 15 -10.95 15.49 14.90
CA ALA A 15 -9.96 16.38 14.29
C ALA A 15 -10.45 16.92 12.94
N THR A 16 -11.08 16.10 12.11
CA THR A 16 -11.63 16.52 10.81
C THR A 16 -12.71 17.58 10.99
N LEU A 17 -13.61 17.40 11.96
CA LEU A 17 -14.63 18.38 12.31
C LEU A 17 -14.00 19.71 12.73
N ALA A 18 -13.04 19.68 13.66
CA ALA A 18 -12.39 20.87 14.17
C ALA A 18 -11.61 21.63 13.08
N LEU A 19 -10.89 20.92 12.21
CA LEU A 19 -10.06 21.52 11.16
C LEU A 19 -10.87 22.08 9.99
N MET A 20 -12.08 21.56 9.76
CA MET A 20 -12.93 21.97 8.64
C MET A 20 -14.07 22.89 9.05
N ALA A 21 -14.34 23.12 10.33
CA ALA A 21 -15.40 24.02 10.79
C ALA A 21 -15.19 25.44 10.25
N GLU A 22 -16.25 26.04 9.70
CA GLU A 22 -16.27 27.47 9.36
C GLU A 22 -16.63 28.28 10.62
N ASP A 23 -15.81 29.29 10.96
CA ASP A 23 -16.02 30.20 12.10
C ASP A 23 -17.39 30.91 11.96
N THR A 24 -18.43 30.32 12.52
CA THR A 24 -19.72 30.97 12.69
C THR A 24 -20.22 30.72 14.11
N GLU A 25 -20.61 31.84 14.71
CA GLU A 25 -20.91 32.09 16.11
C GLU A 25 -21.77 31.05 16.82
N GLU A 26 -21.59 31.07 18.13
CA GLU A 26 -22.39 30.45 19.19
C GLU A 26 -23.91 30.54 18.97
N SER A 27 -24.47 29.62 18.19
CA SER A 27 -25.73 28.95 18.51
C SER A 27 -26.06 27.91 17.43
N ALA A 28 -26.26 26.65 17.84
CA ALA A 28 -27.30 25.78 17.26
C ALA A 28 -27.16 24.34 17.78
N SER A 29 -28.27 23.87 18.35
CA SER A 29 -28.71 22.48 18.48
C SER A 29 -27.92 21.42 17.67
N HIS A 30 -27.45 20.44 18.43
CA HIS A 30 -26.81 19.17 18.10
C HIS A 30 -27.29 18.44 16.83
N VAL A 31 -26.74 18.80 15.67
CA VAL A 31 -26.52 17.83 14.58
C VAL A 31 -25.06 17.92 14.18
N ILE A 32 -24.20 17.27 14.98
CA ILE A 32 -22.81 17.04 14.61
C ILE A 32 -22.85 16.00 13.49
N PRO A 33 -22.29 16.26 12.29
CA PRO A 33 -22.30 15.26 11.23
C PRO A 33 -21.49 14.04 11.69
N SER A 34 -22.14 12.88 11.66
CA SER A 34 -21.49 11.60 11.92
C SER A 34 -20.69 11.21 10.68
N PHE A 35 -19.38 11.05 10.84
CA PHE A 35 -18.56 10.46 9.80
C PHE A 35 -18.43 8.96 10.04
N VAL A 36 -18.34 8.19 8.96
CA VAL A 36 -17.99 6.77 9.01
C VAL A 36 -16.87 6.52 8.01
N MET A 37 -15.91 5.67 8.33
CA MET A 37 -14.89 5.28 7.35
C MET A 37 -15.54 4.53 6.18
N SER A 38 -15.00 4.70 4.96
CA SER A 38 -15.54 4.01 3.76
C SER A 38 -15.42 2.50 3.82
N GLU A 39 -14.55 1.99 4.67
CA GLU A 39 -14.38 0.58 4.94
C GLU A 39 -14.53 0.34 6.45
N GLY A 40 -15.21 -0.75 6.81
CA GLY A 40 -15.40 -1.15 8.19
C GLY A 40 -14.90 -2.57 8.43
N ARG A 41 -14.38 -2.82 9.64
CA ARG A 41 -14.15 -4.17 10.15
C ARG A 41 -15.13 -4.46 11.29
N LEU A 42 -16.05 -5.40 11.08
CA LEU A 42 -17.02 -5.81 12.09
C LEU A 42 -16.34 -6.53 13.26
N ILE A 43 -15.47 -7.49 12.94
CA ILE A 43 -14.70 -8.29 13.88
C ILE A 43 -13.24 -8.35 13.45
N GLN A 44 -12.35 -8.72 14.39
CA GLN A 44 -10.90 -8.73 14.17
C GLN A 44 -10.44 -9.77 13.15
N ASP A 45 -11.25 -10.81 12.92
CA ASP A 45 -10.94 -11.99 12.09
C ASP A 45 -11.43 -11.86 10.63
N GLN A 46 -11.88 -10.66 10.22
CA GLN A 46 -12.42 -10.41 8.88
C GLN A 46 -11.63 -9.32 8.15
N LEU A 47 -11.60 -9.47 6.82
CA LEU A 47 -11.15 -8.41 5.92
C LEU A 47 -12.08 -7.20 6.01
N PRO A 48 -11.57 -5.96 5.81
CA PRO A 48 -12.42 -4.78 5.70
C PRO A 48 -13.47 -4.95 4.60
N MET A 49 -14.66 -4.41 4.83
CA MET A 49 -15.73 -4.37 3.83
C MET A 49 -16.05 -2.91 3.49
N GLY A 50 -16.11 -2.61 2.19
CA GLY A 50 -16.56 -1.32 1.70
C GLY A 50 -18.03 -1.07 2.04
N ILE A 51 -18.32 0.11 2.59
CA ILE A 51 -19.67 0.58 2.85
C ILE A 51 -20.25 1.11 1.53
N ILE A 52 -21.44 0.66 1.16
CA ILE A 52 -22.13 1.16 -0.03
C ILE A 52 -22.66 2.56 0.25
N PHE A 53 -22.27 3.50 -0.60
CA PHE A 53 -22.71 4.88 -0.50
C PHE A 53 -24.08 5.05 -1.15
N ASN A 54 -24.98 5.68 -0.39
CA ASN A 54 -26.33 6.02 -0.83
C ASN A 54 -26.32 7.26 -1.73
N GLN A 55 -27.43 7.46 -2.44
CA GLN A 55 -27.61 8.58 -3.36
C GLN A 55 -27.59 9.90 -2.57
N THR A 56 -26.71 10.84 -2.95
CA THR A 56 -26.46 12.16 -2.31
C THR A 56 -25.71 12.11 -0.96
N SER A 57 -24.38 12.00 -1.02
CA SER A 57 -23.50 11.99 0.16
C SER A 57 -22.25 12.84 -0.06
N GLU A 58 -21.62 13.28 1.03
CA GLU A 58 -20.32 13.92 1.01
C GLU A 58 -19.23 12.93 1.42
N LEU A 59 -18.05 13.09 0.81
CA LEU A 59 -16.85 12.33 1.14
C LEU A 59 -15.79 13.34 1.56
N VAL A 60 -15.09 13.06 2.66
CA VAL A 60 -13.91 13.82 3.07
C VAL A 60 -12.72 12.90 2.98
N LEU A 61 -11.77 13.26 2.12
CA LEU A 61 -10.54 12.52 1.89
C LEU A 61 -9.42 13.17 2.71
N PHE A 62 -8.72 12.38 3.51
CA PHE A 62 -7.58 12.81 4.32
C PHE A 62 -6.27 12.28 3.75
N ASN A 63 -5.34 13.20 3.46
CA ASN A 63 -3.97 12.92 3.06
C ASN A 63 -3.03 13.13 4.25
N SER A 64 -2.50 12.03 4.79
CA SER A 64 -1.53 12.05 5.90
C SER A 64 -0.09 12.28 5.45
N LEU A 65 0.18 12.45 4.15
CA LEU A 65 1.50 12.80 3.63
C LEU A 65 1.66 14.33 3.54
N ALA A 66 2.89 14.80 3.72
CA ALA A 66 3.20 16.24 3.74
C ALA A 66 3.41 16.84 2.34
N GLN A 67 3.08 16.10 1.28
CA GLN A 67 3.07 16.56 -0.10
C GLN A 67 1.65 16.51 -0.66
N GLU A 68 1.35 17.38 -1.63
CA GLU A 68 0.10 17.31 -2.38
C GLU A 68 -0.04 15.94 -3.05
N ARG A 69 -1.26 15.41 -3.01
CA ARG A 69 -1.55 14.06 -3.46
C ARG A 69 -2.59 14.07 -4.57
N ARG A 70 -2.17 13.63 -5.75
CA ARG A 70 -3.03 13.27 -6.88
C ARG A 70 -3.02 11.76 -7.06
N GLU A 71 -4.18 11.12 -6.88
CA GLU A 71 -4.31 9.66 -6.90
C GLU A 71 -5.73 9.22 -7.24
N VAL A 72 -5.87 8.06 -7.88
CA VAL A 72 -7.17 7.45 -8.14
C VAL A 72 -7.72 6.87 -6.84
N VAL A 73 -8.91 7.30 -6.46
CA VAL A 73 -9.64 6.82 -5.27
C VAL A 73 -10.92 6.14 -5.71
N CYS A 74 -11.25 4.99 -5.10
CA CYS A 74 -12.43 4.21 -5.41
C CYS A 74 -13.36 4.12 -4.20
N VAL A 75 -14.67 4.19 -4.45
CA VAL A 75 -15.72 4.05 -3.43
C VAL A 75 -16.85 3.17 -3.95
N MET A 76 -17.53 2.48 -3.04
CA MET A 76 -18.63 1.59 -3.37
C MET A 76 -19.93 2.38 -3.52
N VAL A 77 -20.65 2.26 -4.63
CA VAL A 77 -21.91 2.98 -4.86
C VAL A 77 -23.02 2.03 -5.27
N GLY A 78 -24.26 2.37 -4.90
CA GLY A 78 -25.45 1.57 -5.24
C GLY A 78 -26.08 1.89 -6.61
N SER A 79 -25.48 2.79 -7.42
CA SER A 79 -26.08 3.21 -8.69
C SER A 79 -25.06 3.59 -9.76
N LEU A 80 -25.29 3.11 -10.98
CA LEU A 80 -24.55 3.48 -12.19
C LEU A 80 -24.66 4.96 -12.56
N LYS A 81 -25.67 5.66 -12.03
CA LYS A 81 -25.87 7.10 -12.22
C LYS A 81 -25.04 7.95 -11.27
N GLY A 82 -24.27 7.33 -10.38
CA GLY A 82 -23.36 8.03 -9.47
C GLY A 82 -22.33 8.88 -10.22
N LYS A 83 -22.10 10.09 -9.71
CA LYS A 83 -21.11 11.03 -10.22
C LYS A 83 -20.47 11.80 -9.07
N ILE A 84 -19.15 11.87 -9.08
CA ILE A 84 -18.35 12.61 -8.10
C ILE A 84 -18.02 14.00 -8.64
N SER A 85 -18.11 15.00 -7.76
CA SER A 85 -17.66 16.38 -7.98
C SER A 85 -16.82 16.85 -6.79
N ARG A 86 -15.83 17.72 -7.04
CA ARG A 86 -15.01 18.32 -5.98
C ARG A 86 -15.74 19.52 -5.38
N ALA A 87 -15.90 19.57 -4.06
CA ALA A 87 -16.72 20.59 -3.41
C ALA A 87 -16.13 22.00 -3.52
N SER A 88 -14.80 22.12 -3.54
CA SER A 88 -14.09 23.40 -3.70
C SER A 88 -14.18 23.97 -5.11
N THR A 89 -14.34 23.11 -6.13
CA THR A 89 -14.44 23.50 -7.54
C THR A 89 -15.52 22.69 -8.27
N PRO A 90 -16.81 22.85 -7.94
CA PRO A 90 -17.88 21.97 -8.42
C PRO A 90 -18.11 22.04 -9.93
N HIS A 91 -17.68 23.13 -10.57
CA HIS A 91 -17.80 23.33 -12.02
C HIS A 91 -16.70 22.64 -12.82
N ILE A 92 -15.60 22.21 -12.17
CA ILE A 92 -14.50 21.52 -12.84
C ILE A 92 -14.83 20.02 -12.86
N PRO A 93 -14.95 19.38 -14.04
CA PRO A 93 -15.20 17.95 -14.12
C PRO A 93 -14.06 17.14 -13.47
N VAL A 94 -14.42 16.17 -12.65
CA VAL A 94 -13.48 15.20 -12.08
C VAL A 94 -13.47 13.97 -12.99
N PRO A 95 -12.32 13.58 -13.58
CA PRO A 95 -12.18 12.32 -14.29
C PRO A 95 -12.61 11.16 -13.38
N GLN A 96 -13.47 10.28 -13.90
CA GLN A 96 -14.06 9.20 -13.12
C GLN A 96 -14.53 8.05 -14.01
N GLN A 97 -14.50 6.84 -13.46
CA GLN A 97 -15.04 5.63 -14.08
C GLN A 97 -15.88 4.83 -13.08
N ILE A 98 -16.69 3.91 -13.60
CA ILE A 98 -17.48 2.98 -12.80
C ILE A 98 -17.36 1.57 -13.33
N ALA A 99 -17.20 0.62 -12.41
CA ALA A 99 -17.00 -0.79 -12.68
C ALA A 99 -17.96 -1.67 -11.87
N PRO A 100 -18.29 -2.89 -12.34
CA PRO A 100 -18.98 -3.87 -11.52
C PRO A 100 -18.07 -4.34 -10.38
N VAL A 101 -18.68 -4.72 -9.26
CA VAL A 101 -17.96 -5.37 -8.17
C VAL A 101 -17.92 -6.87 -8.46
N LEU A 102 -16.70 -7.42 -8.50
CA LEU A 102 -16.46 -8.82 -8.84
C LEU A 102 -16.45 -9.69 -7.57
N ARG A 103 -17.01 -10.89 -7.66
CA ARG A 103 -16.91 -11.92 -6.62
C ARG A 103 -16.54 -13.27 -7.24
N ALA A 104 -15.66 -14.01 -6.57
CA ALA A 104 -15.41 -15.41 -6.92
C ALA A 104 -16.55 -16.31 -6.43
N ASP A 105 -17.00 -17.22 -7.31
CA ASP A 105 -17.89 -18.32 -6.97
C ASP A 105 -17.37 -19.61 -7.57
N SER A 106 -16.69 -20.40 -6.75
CA SER A 106 -16.02 -21.66 -7.10
C SER A 106 -15.09 -21.51 -8.32
N ALA A 107 -15.61 -21.73 -9.53
CA ALA A 107 -14.87 -21.65 -10.79
C ALA A 107 -15.41 -20.55 -11.75
N SER A 108 -16.17 -19.59 -11.23
CA SER A 108 -16.77 -18.51 -12.03
C SER A 108 -16.63 -17.15 -11.35
N VAL A 109 -16.54 -16.09 -12.15
CA VAL A 109 -16.54 -14.71 -11.68
C VAL A 109 -17.94 -14.14 -11.85
N LEU A 110 -18.53 -13.65 -10.76
CA LEU A 110 -19.87 -13.07 -10.73
C LEU A 110 -19.80 -11.54 -10.56
N PHE A 111 -20.83 -10.85 -11.08
CA PHE A 111 -21.04 -9.42 -10.84
C PHE A 111 -22.05 -9.27 -9.71
N GLU A 112 -21.66 -8.53 -8.67
CA GLU A 112 -22.57 -8.21 -7.58
C GLU A 112 -23.66 -7.24 -8.05
N MET A 113 -24.92 -7.62 -7.84
CA MET A 113 -26.08 -6.79 -8.20
C MET A 113 -26.14 -5.54 -7.32
N ASP A 114 -26.50 -4.41 -7.93
CA ASP A 114 -26.66 -3.11 -7.26
C ASP A 114 -25.42 -2.64 -6.45
N LYS A 115 -24.23 -3.14 -6.81
CA LYS A 115 -22.95 -2.74 -6.21
C LYS A 115 -21.94 -2.44 -7.29
N TYR A 116 -21.43 -1.21 -7.26
CA TYR A 116 -20.46 -0.73 -8.24
C TYR A 116 -19.27 -0.07 -7.54
N GLU A 117 -18.10 -0.18 -8.15
CA GLU A 117 -16.88 0.52 -7.73
C GLU A 117 -16.76 1.78 -8.59
N LEU A 118 -16.99 2.96 -8.00
CA LEU A 118 -16.81 4.25 -8.67
C LEU A 118 -15.44 4.80 -8.28
N CYS A 119 -14.57 4.96 -9.27
CA CYS A 119 -13.22 5.49 -9.09
C CYS A 119 -13.08 6.87 -9.73
N PHE A 120 -12.35 7.78 -9.09
CA PHE A 120 -12.15 9.14 -9.55
C PHE A 120 -10.75 9.67 -9.21
N MET A 121 -10.26 10.63 -9.99
CA MET A 121 -8.97 11.27 -9.72
C MET A 121 -9.12 12.31 -8.59
N ALA A 122 -8.60 11.99 -7.41
CA ALA A 122 -8.62 12.86 -6.24
C ALA A 122 -7.36 13.74 -6.17
N ASN A 123 -7.53 14.99 -5.76
CA ASN A 123 -6.46 15.96 -5.51
C ASN A 123 -6.62 16.49 -4.08
N ILE A 124 -5.67 16.18 -3.20
CA ILE A 124 -5.76 16.47 -1.76
C ILE A 124 -4.51 17.24 -1.31
N PRO A 125 -4.66 18.34 -0.56
CA PRO A 125 -3.53 19.12 -0.05
C PRO A 125 -2.59 18.31 0.87
N PRO A 126 -1.35 18.78 1.09
CA PRO A 126 -0.41 18.20 2.06
C PRO A 126 -0.93 18.32 3.51
N PHE A 127 -0.86 17.24 4.28
CA PHE A 127 -1.49 17.13 5.61
C PHE A 127 -2.90 17.73 5.60
N GLY A 128 -3.68 17.31 4.60
CA GLY A 128 -4.84 18.05 4.15
C GLY A 128 -6.09 17.20 4.02
N LEU A 129 -7.23 17.89 4.04
CA LEU A 129 -8.56 17.33 3.87
C LEU A 129 -9.17 17.94 2.61
N GLU A 130 -9.86 17.14 1.81
CA GLU A 130 -10.61 17.63 0.65
C GLU A 130 -12.00 16.99 0.59
N LYS A 131 -13.01 17.83 0.40
CA LYS A 131 -14.41 17.39 0.30
C LYS A 131 -14.81 17.12 -1.15
N TYR A 132 -15.42 15.97 -1.36
CA TYR A 132 -16.07 15.54 -2.60
C TYR A 132 -17.55 15.28 -2.36
N ARG A 133 -18.36 15.33 -3.42
CA ARG A 133 -19.79 15.07 -3.36
C ARG A 133 -20.19 14.04 -4.40
N LEU A 134 -20.89 13.00 -3.94
CA LEU A 134 -21.60 12.03 -4.78
C LEU A 134 -23.00 12.56 -5.08
N SER A 135 -23.33 12.70 -6.35
CA SER A 135 -24.66 13.05 -6.85
C SER A 135 -25.11 12.09 -7.94
N LEU A 136 -26.41 12.04 -8.23
CA LEU A 136 -26.91 11.33 -9.40
C LEU A 136 -26.87 12.22 -10.63
N SER A 137 -26.44 11.65 -11.76
CA SER A 137 -26.37 12.32 -13.05
C SER A 137 -26.98 11.43 -14.13
N THR A 138 -27.61 12.03 -15.13
CA THR A 138 -28.11 11.31 -16.32
C THR A 138 -26.98 10.71 -17.14
N SER A 139 -25.82 11.37 -17.17
CA SER A 139 -24.63 10.92 -17.91
C SER A 139 -23.65 10.04 -17.12
N GLY A 140 -23.89 9.80 -15.82
CA GLY A 140 -23.08 8.91 -14.97
C GLY A 140 -21.56 9.14 -14.99
N ALA A 141 -20.81 8.17 -14.46
CA ALA A 141 -19.37 8.02 -14.66
C ALA A 141 -19.08 7.15 -15.90
N ALA A 142 -17.87 7.26 -16.47
CA ALA A 142 -17.49 6.45 -17.63
C ALA A 142 -17.48 4.96 -17.27
N LYS A 143 -18.25 4.14 -17.99
CA LYS A 143 -18.31 2.70 -17.74
C LYS A 143 -17.05 2.00 -18.25
N VAL A 144 -16.57 1.02 -17.51
CA VAL A 144 -15.48 0.13 -17.98
C VAL A 144 -15.99 -0.82 -19.07
N VAL A 145 -15.06 -1.27 -19.92
CA VAL A 145 -15.27 -2.43 -20.78
C VAL A 145 -14.86 -3.69 -20.03
N VAL A 146 -15.75 -4.68 -20.01
CA VAL A 146 -15.50 -5.99 -19.39
C VAL A 146 -14.95 -6.93 -20.44
N LYS A 147 -13.74 -7.46 -20.25
CA LYS A 147 -13.15 -8.46 -21.16
C LYS A 147 -12.99 -9.80 -20.47
N SER A 148 -13.19 -10.90 -21.19
CA SER A 148 -12.91 -12.25 -20.68
C SER A 148 -12.55 -13.20 -21.82
N ARG A 149 -11.86 -14.29 -21.48
CA ARG A 149 -11.56 -15.39 -22.41
C ARG A 149 -12.80 -16.19 -22.78
N ARG A 150 -13.75 -16.30 -21.85
CA ARG A 150 -15.02 -16.99 -22.03
C ARG A 150 -16.12 -15.96 -22.23
N SER A 151 -17.20 -16.35 -22.93
CA SER A 151 -18.34 -15.46 -23.13
C SER A 151 -18.94 -15.06 -21.77
N ILE A 152 -19.09 -13.75 -21.57
CA ILE A 152 -19.71 -13.16 -20.38
C ILE A 152 -20.76 -12.15 -20.83
N SER A 153 -21.93 -12.20 -20.19
CA SER A 153 -23.03 -11.28 -20.47
C SER A 153 -23.11 -10.23 -19.36
N SER A 154 -23.37 -9.00 -19.75
CA SER A 154 -23.71 -7.90 -18.84
C SER A 154 -24.76 -7.03 -19.51
N VAL A 155 -25.76 -6.61 -18.73
CA VAL A 155 -26.76 -5.64 -19.19
C VAL A 155 -26.22 -4.21 -19.06
N ASP A 156 -25.34 -3.99 -18.08
CA ASP A 156 -24.88 -2.66 -17.70
C ASP A 156 -23.56 -2.26 -18.33
N PHE A 157 -22.71 -3.22 -18.71
CA PHE A 157 -21.36 -2.98 -19.20
C PHE A 157 -21.15 -3.61 -20.58
N GLU A 158 -20.37 -2.95 -21.42
CA GLU A 158 -19.91 -3.53 -22.68
C GLU A 158 -19.02 -4.73 -22.40
N THR A 159 -19.26 -5.85 -23.09
CA THR A 159 -18.45 -7.07 -22.94
C THR A 159 -17.67 -7.39 -24.22
N MET A 160 -16.43 -7.85 -24.07
CA MET A 160 -15.54 -8.18 -25.18
C MET A 160 -14.80 -9.51 -24.93
N LEU A 161 -14.63 -10.30 -25.99
CA LEU A 161 -13.85 -11.53 -25.95
C LEU A 161 -12.36 -11.26 -26.13
N ILE A 162 -11.53 -11.87 -25.30
CA ILE A 162 -10.07 -11.84 -25.41
C ILE A 162 -9.65 -12.92 -26.42
N SER A 163 -9.10 -12.49 -27.55
CA SER A 163 -8.54 -13.35 -28.59
C SER A 163 -7.01 -13.41 -28.50
N GLY A 164 -6.42 -14.49 -29.04
CA GLY A 164 -4.96 -14.67 -29.06
C GLY A 164 -4.36 -15.25 -27.78
N PRO A 165 -3.03 -15.39 -27.71
CA PRO A 165 -2.33 -15.98 -26.56
C PRO A 165 -2.07 -15.00 -25.41
N TYR A 166 -2.14 -13.69 -25.67
CA TYR A 166 -1.84 -12.63 -24.70
C TYR A 166 -2.79 -11.44 -24.87
N PHE A 167 -2.90 -10.61 -23.84
CA PHE A 167 -3.51 -9.28 -23.92
C PHE A 167 -2.66 -8.27 -23.14
N GLN A 168 -2.74 -7.00 -23.53
CA GLN A 168 -1.98 -5.91 -22.93
C GLN A 168 -2.88 -4.89 -22.28
N LEU A 169 -2.42 -4.33 -21.16
CA LEU A 169 -3.04 -3.20 -20.48
C LEU A 169 -1.93 -2.21 -20.15
N GLY A 170 -2.13 -0.93 -20.47
CA GLY A 170 -1.09 0.08 -20.26
C GLY A 170 -1.62 1.43 -19.79
N ASN A 171 -0.69 2.27 -19.38
CA ASN A 171 -0.88 3.67 -19.05
C ASN A 171 0.28 4.50 -19.63
N GLU A 172 0.47 5.74 -19.18
CA GLU A 172 1.53 6.63 -19.66
C GLU A 172 2.96 6.23 -19.22
N PHE A 173 3.11 5.30 -18.27
CA PHE A 173 4.38 4.89 -17.68
C PHE A 173 4.79 3.45 -18.01
N LEU A 174 3.83 2.57 -18.27
CA LEU A 174 4.10 1.16 -18.54
C LEU A 174 3.00 0.51 -19.40
N GLU A 175 3.38 -0.57 -20.07
CA GLU A 175 2.48 -1.56 -20.65
C GLU A 175 2.74 -2.92 -20.00
N ALA A 176 1.71 -3.53 -19.44
CA ALA A 176 1.76 -4.85 -18.82
C ALA A 176 1.09 -5.87 -19.74
N LYS A 177 1.78 -6.99 -19.98
CA LYS A 177 1.32 -8.09 -20.82
C LYS A 177 0.92 -9.27 -19.95
N PHE A 178 -0.26 -9.81 -20.23
CA PHE A 178 -0.87 -10.89 -19.48
C PHE A 178 -1.05 -12.12 -20.38
N ASP A 179 -0.88 -13.29 -19.79
CA ASP A 179 -1.19 -14.56 -20.42
C ASP A 179 -2.71 -14.74 -20.54
N ALA A 180 -3.21 -15.00 -21.75
CA ALA A 180 -4.65 -15.05 -22.01
C ALA A 180 -5.33 -16.34 -21.49
N GLU A 181 -4.56 -17.35 -21.09
CA GLU A 181 -5.09 -18.61 -20.53
C GLU A 181 -5.22 -18.53 -19.01
N THR A 182 -4.28 -17.87 -18.35
CA THR A 182 -4.18 -17.79 -16.89
C THR A 182 -4.61 -16.44 -16.31
N GLY A 183 -4.64 -15.38 -17.14
CA GLY A 183 -4.87 -14.00 -16.69
C GLY A 183 -3.73 -13.42 -15.85
N LEU A 184 -2.62 -14.14 -15.69
CA LEU A 184 -1.48 -13.69 -14.87
C LEU A 184 -0.49 -12.85 -15.69
N LEU A 185 0.20 -11.95 -15.00
CA LEU A 185 1.22 -11.09 -15.59
C LEU A 185 2.41 -11.92 -16.10
N GLN A 186 2.86 -11.61 -17.31
CA GLN A 186 4.06 -12.19 -17.93
C GLN A 186 5.21 -11.20 -18.03
N SER A 187 4.94 -9.95 -18.38
CA SER A 187 5.98 -8.95 -18.60
C SER A 187 5.45 -7.54 -18.42
N VAL A 188 6.38 -6.61 -18.18
CA VAL A 188 6.12 -5.18 -18.10
C VAL A 188 7.14 -4.45 -18.97
N THR A 189 6.63 -3.59 -19.85
CA THR A 189 7.42 -2.68 -20.68
C THR A 189 7.29 -1.28 -20.11
N PRO A 190 8.31 -0.73 -19.43
CA PRO A 190 8.32 0.66 -19.01
C PRO A 190 8.43 1.60 -20.22
N SER A 191 7.85 2.79 -20.12
CA SER A 191 7.76 3.74 -21.25
C SER A 191 9.12 4.20 -21.80
N GLU A 192 10.15 4.31 -20.95
CA GLU A 192 11.54 4.62 -21.32
C GLU A 192 12.47 3.39 -21.23
N GLY A 193 12.01 2.20 -21.62
CA GLY A 193 12.83 0.99 -21.59
C GLY A 193 12.35 -0.14 -22.49
N THR A 194 12.86 -1.35 -22.25
CA THR A 194 12.51 -2.56 -22.98
C THR A 194 11.63 -3.47 -22.15
N GLU A 195 10.90 -4.36 -22.80
CA GLU A 195 10.11 -5.40 -22.13
C GLU A 195 10.98 -6.19 -21.14
N VAL A 196 10.53 -6.27 -19.90
CA VAL A 196 11.13 -7.11 -18.84
C VAL A 196 10.14 -8.20 -18.50
N ILE A 197 10.56 -9.47 -18.64
CA ILE A 197 9.76 -10.61 -18.21
C ILE A 197 9.61 -10.52 -16.69
N VAL A 198 8.38 -10.68 -16.20
CA VAL A 198 8.00 -10.80 -14.80
C VAL A 198 6.83 -11.79 -14.70
N ASN A 199 7.14 -13.08 -14.81
CA ASN A 199 6.14 -14.13 -14.75
C ASN A 199 5.70 -14.35 -13.30
N ILE A 200 4.41 -14.16 -13.04
CA ILE A 200 3.80 -14.46 -11.73
C ILE A 200 3.35 -15.92 -11.69
N SER A 201 3.69 -16.62 -10.62
CA SER A 201 3.20 -17.96 -10.32
C SER A 201 3.03 -18.15 -8.81
N TYR A 202 2.33 -19.23 -8.43
CA TYR A 202 2.14 -19.59 -7.02
C TYR A 202 2.70 -20.98 -6.77
N VAL A 203 3.31 -21.15 -5.60
CA VAL A 203 3.97 -22.40 -5.22
C VAL A 203 3.65 -22.76 -3.78
N GLU A 204 3.80 -24.04 -3.47
CA GLU A 204 3.66 -24.59 -2.12
C GLU A 204 4.96 -25.19 -1.62
N TYR A 205 5.24 -25.01 -0.33
CA TYR A 205 6.20 -25.79 0.41
C TYR A 205 5.48 -26.80 1.32
N GLY A 206 6.00 -28.03 1.36
CA GLY A 206 5.65 -29.02 2.36
C GLY A 206 6.55 -28.89 3.59
N VAL A 207 6.29 -29.72 4.60
CA VAL A 207 7.03 -29.71 5.87
C VAL A 207 7.81 -31.02 6.03
N ARG A 208 9.05 -30.96 6.53
CA ARG A 208 9.82 -32.17 6.88
C ARG A 208 9.09 -33.00 7.92
N GLY A 209 9.13 -34.33 7.77
CA GLY A 209 8.63 -35.26 8.80
C GLY A 209 9.72 -35.64 9.82
N LYS A 210 9.32 -36.30 10.92
CA LYS A 210 10.21 -36.82 11.99
C LYS A 210 11.06 -38.05 11.56
N ASN A 211 11.63 -38.02 10.35
CA ASN A 211 12.45 -39.11 9.82
C ASN A 211 13.89 -38.60 9.54
N PRO A 212 14.84 -38.82 10.47
CA PRO A 212 16.22 -38.32 10.35
C PRO A 212 17.02 -38.92 9.19
N GLY A 213 16.53 -40.00 8.56
CA GLY A 213 17.25 -40.69 7.48
C GLY A 213 17.13 -40.07 6.07
N ARG A 214 16.26 -39.07 5.85
CA ARG A 214 16.06 -38.45 4.52
C ARG A 214 16.67 -37.06 4.37
N PHE A 215 17.03 -36.40 5.46
CA PHE A 215 17.55 -35.03 5.45
C PHE A 215 18.74 -34.94 6.40
N GLU A 216 19.85 -34.36 5.96
CA GLU A 216 20.94 -33.98 6.88
C GLU A 216 20.41 -32.86 7.80
N GLY A 217 20.09 -33.20 9.05
CA GLY A 217 19.50 -32.29 10.04
C GLY A 217 18.78 -33.06 11.17
N GLY A 218 18.56 -32.39 12.31
CA GLY A 218 17.85 -32.97 13.45
C GLY A 218 16.34 -33.16 13.23
N ASP A 219 15.65 -33.72 14.23
CA ASP A 219 14.21 -34.02 14.21
C ASP A 219 13.28 -32.79 14.35
N ASP A 220 13.80 -31.58 14.05
CA ASP A 220 13.05 -30.32 14.11
C ASP A 220 12.01 -30.24 12.98
N LEU A 221 10.84 -29.67 13.29
CA LEU A 221 9.72 -29.50 12.35
C LEU A 221 9.45 -28.01 12.08
N SER A 222 8.81 -27.69 10.95
CA SER A 222 8.26 -26.34 10.75
C SER A 222 7.18 -26.06 11.80
N GLY A 223 7.19 -24.85 12.35
CA GLY A 223 6.18 -24.32 13.27
C GLY A 223 6.21 -22.80 13.23
N ALA A 224 5.66 -22.12 14.24
CA ALA A 224 5.53 -20.65 14.22
C ALA A 224 6.83 -19.89 13.93
N TYR A 225 7.98 -20.41 14.34
CA TYR A 225 9.30 -19.77 14.21
C TYR A 225 10.15 -20.40 13.12
N LEU A 226 10.14 -21.74 13.03
CA LEU A 226 10.98 -22.46 12.09
C LEU A 226 10.30 -22.63 10.73
N PHE A 227 11.03 -22.31 9.68
CA PHE A 227 10.71 -22.73 8.31
C PHE A 227 11.65 -23.87 7.91
N LEU A 228 11.14 -25.11 7.87
CA LEU A 228 11.89 -26.32 7.56
C LEU A 228 11.17 -27.11 6.46
N PRO A 229 11.28 -26.65 5.20
CA PRO A 229 10.57 -27.29 4.10
C PRO A 229 11.15 -28.66 3.75
N ASP A 230 10.31 -29.54 3.23
CA ASP A 230 10.67 -30.89 2.76
C ASP A 230 11.41 -30.93 1.41
N GLY A 231 11.70 -29.76 0.84
CA GLY A 231 12.43 -29.60 -0.41
C GLY A 231 12.12 -28.26 -1.07
N PRO A 232 12.51 -28.08 -2.35
CA PRO A 232 12.09 -26.96 -3.16
C PRO A 232 10.56 -26.89 -3.32
N ALA A 233 10.04 -25.68 -3.52
CA ALA A 233 8.60 -25.46 -3.70
C ALA A 233 8.05 -26.18 -4.94
N ARG A 234 6.80 -26.63 -4.85
CA ARG A 234 6.06 -27.28 -5.93
C ARG A 234 5.09 -26.27 -6.57
N PRO A 235 4.94 -26.24 -7.91
CA PRO A 235 3.96 -25.36 -8.55
C PRO A 235 2.53 -25.66 -8.12
N LEU A 236 1.77 -24.62 -7.80
CA LEU A 236 0.32 -24.70 -7.62
C LEU A 236 -0.36 -24.40 -8.96
N LEU A 237 -0.64 -25.46 -9.71
CA LEU A 237 -1.29 -25.35 -11.01
C LEU A 237 -2.81 -25.36 -10.85
N PRO A 238 -3.53 -24.52 -11.62
CA PRO A 238 -4.98 -24.63 -11.70
C PRO A 238 -5.38 -25.94 -12.41
N ARG A 239 -6.53 -26.52 -12.01
CA ARG A 239 -7.05 -27.76 -12.60
C ARG A 239 -7.49 -27.61 -14.05
N SER A 240 -7.95 -26.44 -14.48
CA SER A 240 -8.56 -26.20 -15.80
C SER A 240 -8.41 -24.76 -16.29
N GLY A 241 -7.19 -24.23 -16.24
CA GLY A 241 -6.91 -22.80 -16.44
C GLY A 241 -7.50 -21.94 -15.32
N ASN A 242 -7.31 -20.62 -15.37
CA ASN A 242 -7.88 -19.73 -14.37
C ASN A 242 -9.12 -19.02 -14.93
N PRO A 243 -10.27 -19.04 -14.25
CA PRO A 243 -11.35 -18.10 -14.52
C PRO A 243 -10.86 -16.68 -14.23
N TYR A 244 -10.98 -15.77 -15.19
CA TYR A 244 -10.63 -14.36 -14.99
C TYR A 244 -11.53 -13.39 -15.77
N VAL A 245 -11.59 -12.17 -15.25
CA VAL A 245 -12.26 -11.02 -15.88
C VAL A 245 -11.31 -9.83 -15.88
N VAL A 246 -11.29 -9.10 -16.98
CA VAL A 246 -10.57 -7.84 -17.15
C VAL A 246 -11.57 -6.69 -17.15
N LEU A 247 -11.29 -5.66 -16.38
CA LEU A 247 -12.04 -4.40 -16.38
C LEU A 247 -11.13 -3.32 -16.95
N GLU A 248 -11.48 -2.79 -18.12
CA GLU A 248 -10.67 -1.79 -18.82
C GLU A 248 -11.38 -0.43 -18.78
N GLY A 249 -10.82 0.49 -18.00
CA GLY A 249 -11.32 1.85 -17.86
C GLY A 249 -10.24 2.91 -18.12
N ILE A 250 -10.68 4.18 -18.05
CA ILE A 250 -9.84 5.35 -18.34
C ILE A 250 -8.89 5.74 -17.20
N LEU A 251 -9.23 5.44 -15.95
CA LEU A 251 -8.44 5.73 -14.74
C LEU A 251 -7.75 4.51 -14.16
N LEU A 252 -8.36 3.34 -14.27
CA LEU A 252 -7.74 2.08 -13.89
C LEU A 252 -8.16 0.95 -14.81
N LYS A 253 -7.26 -0.02 -14.95
CA LYS A 253 -7.47 -1.29 -15.62
C LYS A 253 -7.16 -2.40 -14.62
N LYS A 254 -8.01 -3.42 -14.51
CA LYS A 254 -7.94 -4.47 -13.48
C LYS A 254 -8.08 -5.85 -14.11
N VAL A 255 -7.25 -6.80 -13.72
CA VAL A 255 -7.41 -8.23 -14.03
C VAL A 255 -7.69 -8.95 -12.72
N PHE A 256 -8.87 -9.57 -12.61
CA PHE A 256 -9.27 -10.38 -11.46
C PHE A 256 -9.24 -11.85 -11.86
N VAL A 257 -8.45 -12.65 -11.14
CA VAL A 257 -8.14 -14.04 -11.44
C VAL A 257 -8.51 -14.92 -10.25
N ILE A 258 -9.30 -15.97 -10.48
CA ILE A 258 -9.48 -17.05 -9.52
C ILE A 258 -8.32 -18.02 -9.73
N GLY A 259 -7.41 -18.06 -8.75
CA GLY A 259 -6.18 -18.85 -8.78
C GLY A 259 -6.37 -20.27 -8.24
N PRO A 260 -5.28 -20.91 -7.73
CA PRO A 260 -5.32 -22.29 -7.27
C PRO A 260 -6.34 -22.54 -6.14
N GLU A 261 -7.23 -23.51 -6.38
CA GLU A 261 -8.34 -23.89 -5.48
C GLU A 261 -7.86 -24.25 -4.07
N LYS A 262 -6.71 -24.91 -3.94
CA LYS A 262 -6.13 -25.33 -2.66
C LYS A 262 -5.88 -24.16 -1.70
N ALA A 263 -5.59 -22.97 -2.23
CA ALA A 263 -5.36 -21.76 -1.45
C ALA A 263 -6.56 -20.80 -1.46
N LYS A 264 -7.66 -21.18 -2.15
CA LYS A 264 -8.81 -20.30 -2.44
C LYS A 264 -8.37 -18.90 -2.87
N LEU A 265 -7.36 -18.86 -3.75
CA LEU A 265 -6.68 -17.63 -4.12
C LEU A 265 -7.54 -16.77 -5.04
N GLU A 266 -7.72 -15.51 -4.67
CA GLU A 266 -8.18 -14.45 -5.56
C GLU A 266 -7.01 -13.49 -5.80
N HIS A 267 -6.55 -13.40 -7.05
CA HIS A 267 -5.46 -12.52 -7.46
C HIS A 267 -6.01 -11.34 -8.27
N THR A 268 -5.58 -10.13 -7.93
CA THR A 268 -5.91 -8.93 -8.69
C THR A 268 -4.66 -8.18 -9.11
N ALA A 269 -4.51 -7.92 -10.40
CA ALA A 269 -3.52 -6.99 -10.94
C ALA A 269 -4.20 -5.70 -11.40
N THR A 270 -3.81 -4.55 -10.86
CA THR A 270 -4.40 -3.23 -11.20
C THR A 270 -3.34 -2.28 -11.72
N ILE A 271 -3.64 -1.63 -12.84
CA ILE A 271 -2.83 -0.58 -13.46
C ILE A 271 -3.61 0.71 -13.35
N TYR A 272 -3.09 1.65 -12.55
CA TYR A 272 -3.68 2.96 -12.36
C TYR A 272 -3.10 3.94 -13.39
N SER A 273 -3.92 4.87 -13.87
CA SER A 273 -3.41 6.11 -14.48
C SER A 273 -2.51 6.86 -13.50
N ASP A 274 -1.52 7.59 -14.02
CA ASP A 274 -0.57 8.38 -13.23
C ASP A 274 0.30 7.56 -12.25
N ALA A 275 0.52 6.26 -12.53
CA ALA A 275 1.31 5.36 -11.70
C ALA A 275 2.30 4.51 -12.50
N ALA A 276 3.56 4.43 -12.07
CA ALA A 276 4.61 3.61 -12.70
C ALA A 276 4.75 2.22 -12.05
N PHE A 277 3.65 1.62 -11.59
CA PHE A 277 3.63 0.29 -10.98
C PHE A 277 2.38 -0.50 -11.38
N VAL A 278 2.46 -1.83 -11.28
CA VAL A 278 1.32 -2.73 -11.27
C VAL A 278 1.01 -3.08 -9.81
N GLN A 279 -0.19 -2.76 -9.32
CA GLN A 279 -0.61 -3.16 -7.99
C GLN A 279 -1.07 -4.61 -8.01
N LEU A 280 -0.55 -5.43 -7.11
CA LEU A 280 -0.89 -6.85 -6.97
C LEU A 280 -1.57 -7.07 -5.63
N GLN A 281 -2.76 -7.65 -5.63
CA GLN A 281 -3.46 -8.06 -4.41
C GLN A 281 -3.72 -9.56 -4.46
N ASN A 282 -3.44 -10.24 -3.35
CA ASN A 282 -3.69 -11.67 -3.17
C ASN A 282 -4.55 -11.88 -1.93
N ASP A 283 -5.80 -12.29 -2.12
CA ASP A 283 -6.65 -12.75 -1.04
C ASP A 283 -6.58 -14.28 -0.98
N VAL A 284 -6.15 -14.82 0.16
CA VAL A 284 -5.92 -16.26 0.33
C VAL A 284 -6.71 -16.79 1.52
N ASP A 285 -7.14 -18.06 1.42
CA ASP A 285 -7.77 -18.78 2.52
C ASP A 285 -7.28 -20.23 2.55
N ILE A 286 -6.32 -20.48 3.44
CA ILE A 286 -5.64 -21.76 3.58
C ILE A 286 -6.16 -22.57 4.77
N ARG A 287 -7.30 -22.19 5.39
CA ARG A 287 -7.82 -22.82 6.62
C ARG A 287 -8.09 -24.31 6.51
N GLU A 288 -8.38 -24.79 5.31
CA GLU A 288 -8.70 -26.19 5.01
C GLU A 288 -7.47 -26.99 4.52
N THR A 289 -6.27 -26.40 4.59
CA THR A 289 -5.03 -27.07 4.21
C THR A 289 -4.38 -27.78 5.40
N TYR A 290 -3.34 -28.58 5.14
CA TYR A 290 -2.58 -29.31 6.14
C TYR A 290 -1.10 -29.27 5.76
N ASN A 291 -0.24 -28.79 6.65
CA ASN A 291 1.21 -28.60 6.43
C ASN A 291 1.52 -27.98 5.06
N PHE A 292 1.07 -26.74 4.91
CA PHE A 292 1.04 -26.00 3.66
C PHE A 292 1.56 -24.59 3.87
N GLU A 293 2.64 -24.23 3.17
CA GLU A 293 3.16 -22.86 3.14
C GLU A 293 3.08 -22.33 1.71
N LEU A 294 2.35 -21.24 1.52
CA LEU A 294 2.03 -20.66 0.21
C LEU A 294 2.99 -19.52 -0.11
N ALA A 295 3.55 -19.49 -1.32
CA ALA A 295 4.34 -18.36 -1.79
C ALA A 295 3.91 -17.87 -3.18
N MET A 296 4.01 -16.57 -3.41
CA MET A 296 3.99 -15.95 -4.73
C MET A 296 5.42 -15.87 -5.25
N ARG A 297 5.65 -16.35 -6.48
CA ARG A 297 6.94 -16.33 -7.15
C ARG A 297 6.89 -15.43 -8.39
N LEU A 298 7.81 -14.47 -8.43
CA LEU A 298 8.11 -13.62 -9.58
C LEU A 298 9.39 -14.13 -10.24
N ILE A 299 9.28 -14.58 -11.49
CA ILE A 299 10.44 -14.98 -12.30
C ILE A 299 10.71 -13.88 -13.31
N THR A 300 11.86 -13.22 -13.18
CA THR A 300 12.22 -12.09 -14.05
C THR A 300 13.34 -12.43 -15.02
N SER A 301 13.43 -11.67 -16.11
CA SER A 301 14.59 -11.67 -17.02
C SER A 301 15.82 -10.93 -16.48
N VAL A 302 15.76 -10.37 -15.27
CA VAL A 302 16.84 -9.58 -14.67
C VAL A 302 18.00 -10.48 -14.26
N LYS A 303 19.21 -10.16 -14.71
CA LYS A 303 20.43 -10.93 -14.43
C LYS A 303 21.06 -10.50 -13.10
N SER A 304 20.43 -10.90 -12.00
CA SER A 304 20.85 -10.53 -10.63
C SER A 304 21.86 -11.49 -9.98
N ASP A 305 22.29 -12.51 -10.73
CA ASP A 305 23.19 -13.57 -10.29
C ASP A 305 22.75 -14.24 -8.98
N ASP A 306 23.54 -14.09 -7.91
CA ASP A 306 23.26 -14.61 -6.58
C ASP A 306 22.87 -13.51 -5.58
N THR A 307 22.52 -12.31 -6.07
CA THR A 307 22.27 -11.14 -5.22
C THR A 307 20.88 -10.56 -5.37
N PHE A 308 20.34 -10.05 -4.26
CA PHE A 308 19.12 -9.27 -4.24
C PHE A 308 19.12 -8.34 -3.02
N PHE A 309 18.15 -7.47 -2.90
CA PHE A 309 18.09 -6.48 -1.83
C PHE A 309 16.78 -6.61 -1.07
N THR A 310 16.85 -6.54 0.26
CA THR A 310 15.67 -6.49 1.14
C THR A 310 15.79 -5.28 2.05
N ASP A 311 14.66 -4.74 2.48
CA ASP A 311 14.66 -3.66 3.45
C ASP A 311 14.94 -4.17 4.88
N LEU A 312 15.36 -3.25 5.75
CA LEU A 312 15.39 -3.41 7.19
C LEU A 312 14.44 -2.37 7.80
N ASN A 313 13.32 -2.85 8.33
CA ASN A 313 12.29 -2.08 9.03
C ASN A 313 11.70 -0.91 8.21
N GLY A 314 11.69 -1.01 6.88
CA GLY A 314 11.26 0.05 5.98
C GLY A 314 12.17 1.29 5.98
N TYR A 315 13.38 1.18 6.53
CA TYR A 315 14.33 2.29 6.63
C TYR A 315 15.42 2.22 5.57
N GLN A 316 16.21 1.14 5.53
CA GLN A 316 17.36 1.00 4.63
C GLN A 316 17.29 -0.30 3.80
N MET A 317 17.86 -0.30 2.59
CA MET A 317 18.01 -1.52 1.79
C MET A 317 19.39 -2.12 1.98
N ILE A 318 19.46 -3.43 2.19
CA ILE A 318 20.69 -4.18 2.37
C ILE A 318 20.83 -5.28 1.31
N ARG A 319 22.05 -5.44 0.78
CA ARG A 319 22.40 -6.50 -0.15
C ARG A 319 22.39 -7.85 0.56
N ARG A 320 21.72 -8.82 -0.06
CA ARG A 320 21.69 -10.22 0.33
C ARG A 320 22.36 -11.05 -0.76
N LYS A 321 23.01 -12.14 -0.34
CA LYS A 321 23.71 -13.05 -1.24
C LYS A 321 23.27 -14.50 -0.98
N ARG A 322 22.92 -15.22 -2.04
CA ARG A 322 22.63 -16.67 -2.02
C ARG A 322 23.97 -17.42 -1.93
N PHE A 323 24.02 -18.46 -1.11
CA PHE A 323 25.22 -19.25 -0.86
C PHE A 323 24.87 -20.73 -0.91
N ALA A 324 25.44 -21.48 -1.87
CA ALA A 324 25.16 -22.90 -2.04
C ALA A 324 25.45 -23.78 -0.80
N LYS A 325 26.31 -23.30 0.12
CA LYS A 325 26.64 -24.00 1.37
C LYS A 325 25.55 -23.89 2.45
N LEU A 326 24.57 -23.01 2.28
CA LEU A 326 23.49 -22.80 3.24
C LEU A 326 22.22 -23.53 2.78
N PRO A 327 21.39 -24.02 3.71
CA PRO A 327 20.14 -24.68 3.35
C PRO A 327 19.11 -23.65 2.83
N LEU A 328 18.10 -24.13 2.11
CA LEU A 328 17.07 -23.30 1.46
C LEU A 328 16.47 -22.25 2.40
N GLN A 329 16.05 -22.63 3.60
CA GLN A 329 15.41 -21.74 4.55
C GLN A 329 16.32 -20.59 5.04
N ALA A 330 17.65 -20.75 4.95
CA ALA A 330 18.59 -19.69 5.30
C ALA A 330 18.68 -18.58 4.24
N HIS A 331 18.00 -18.74 3.11
CA HIS A 331 17.88 -17.72 2.06
C HIS A 331 16.58 -16.91 2.12
N PHE A 332 15.69 -17.22 3.07
CA PHE A 332 14.55 -16.38 3.37
C PHE A 332 14.95 -15.27 4.35
N TYR A 333 14.65 -14.05 3.97
CA TYR A 333 14.91 -12.84 4.74
C TYR A 333 13.59 -12.11 5.01
N PRO A 334 13.51 -11.29 6.08
CA PRO A 334 12.40 -10.38 6.26
C PRO A 334 12.31 -9.39 5.08
N MET A 335 11.10 -9.17 4.61
CA MET A 335 10.66 -8.09 3.72
C MET A 335 9.57 -7.28 4.42
N PRO A 336 9.93 -6.37 5.35
CA PRO A 336 8.97 -5.49 5.99
C PRO A 336 8.19 -4.58 5.02
N SER A 337 8.85 -4.07 3.99
CA SER A 337 8.25 -3.12 3.04
C SER A 337 8.69 -3.29 1.58
N ALA A 338 9.87 -3.85 1.30
CA ALA A 338 10.36 -3.94 -0.06
C ALA A 338 11.48 -4.97 -0.28
N ALA A 339 11.50 -5.55 -1.47
CA ALA A 339 12.65 -6.26 -2.00
C ALA A 339 12.82 -5.95 -3.49
N PHE A 340 14.05 -6.04 -4.01
CA PHE A 340 14.28 -5.90 -5.44
C PHE A 340 15.46 -6.75 -5.93
N VAL A 341 15.41 -7.07 -7.22
CA VAL A 341 16.51 -7.60 -8.02
C VAL A 341 16.87 -6.57 -9.08
N GLU A 342 18.14 -6.44 -9.41
CA GLU A 342 18.59 -5.55 -10.48
C GLU A 342 19.76 -6.14 -11.26
N ASP A 343 19.93 -5.65 -12.49
CA ASP A 343 21.12 -5.83 -13.31
C ASP A 343 21.61 -4.46 -13.80
N GLY A 344 22.53 -4.44 -14.78
CA GLY A 344 23.09 -3.19 -15.30
C GLY A 344 22.09 -2.29 -16.05
N SER A 345 20.89 -2.78 -16.36
CA SER A 345 19.92 -2.10 -17.22
C SER A 345 18.52 -1.98 -16.62
N ASN A 346 18.11 -2.91 -15.76
CA ASN A 346 16.76 -2.96 -15.21
C ASN A 346 16.76 -3.31 -13.73
N ARG A 347 15.84 -2.71 -12.98
CA ARG A 347 15.46 -3.11 -11.63
C ARG A 347 14.01 -3.55 -11.60
N VAL A 348 13.74 -4.66 -10.93
CA VAL A 348 12.38 -5.11 -10.58
C VAL A 348 12.23 -5.03 -9.07
N SER A 349 11.41 -4.08 -8.62
CA SER A 349 11.12 -3.84 -7.21
C SER A 349 9.72 -4.33 -6.86
N LEU A 350 9.60 -5.07 -5.76
CA LEU A 350 8.33 -5.44 -5.15
C LEU A 350 8.20 -4.71 -3.82
N LEU A 351 7.31 -3.72 -3.76
CA LEU A 351 6.94 -3.01 -2.54
C LEU A 351 5.74 -3.72 -1.90
N SER A 352 5.67 -3.75 -0.57
CA SER A 352 4.68 -4.51 0.18
C SER A 352 4.02 -3.66 1.26
N ALA A 353 2.72 -3.81 1.45
CA ALA A 353 1.99 -3.15 2.54
C ALA A 353 2.14 -3.86 3.90
N GLN A 354 2.72 -5.06 3.91
CA GLN A 354 2.82 -5.94 5.07
C GLN A 354 4.18 -6.64 5.13
N ALA A 355 4.63 -7.00 6.33
CA ALA A 355 5.89 -7.72 6.51
C ALA A 355 5.73 -9.21 6.18
N LEU A 356 6.57 -9.72 5.27
CA LEU A 356 6.57 -11.13 4.85
C LEU A 356 8.01 -11.66 4.71
N GLY A 357 8.16 -12.98 4.52
CA GLY A 357 9.44 -13.59 4.17
C GLY A 357 9.66 -13.57 2.66
N VAL A 358 10.86 -13.20 2.20
CA VAL A 358 11.25 -13.17 0.78
C VAL A 358 12.57 -13.89 0.54
N ALA A 359 12.73 -14.51 -0.62
CA ALA A 359 13.99 -15.11 -1.05
C ALA A 359 14.28 -14.87 -2.54
N ASN A 360 15.57 -14.84 -2.88
CA ASN A 360 16.09 -14.98 -4.24
C ASN A 360 16.73 -16.38 -4.37
N LEU A 361 15.91 -17.38 -4.70
CA LEU A 361 16.36 -18.78 -4.76
C LEU A 361 17.07 -19.12 -6.08
N GLU A 362 16.77 -18.38 -7.14
CA GLU A 362 17.45 -18.45 -8.44
C GLU A 362 17.70 -17.03 -8.97
N ALA A 363 18.61 -16.89 -9.93
CA ALA A 363 18.88 -15.60 -10.56
C ALA A 363 17.59 -14.99 -11.14
N GLY A 364 17.33 -13.73 -10.82
CA GLY A 364 16.15 -12.99 -11.28
C GLY A 364 14.85 -13.31 -10.53
N TRP A 365 14.86 -14.17 -9.52
CA TRP A 365 13.64 -14.55 -8.80
C TRP A 365 13.39 -13.67 -7.58
N LEU A 366 12.12 -13.39 -7.31
CA LEU A 366 11.64 -12.98 -5.99
C LEU A 366 10.52 -13.92 -5.57
N GLU A 367 10.69 -14.61 -4.45
CA GLU A 367 9.67 -15.50 -3.90
C GLU A 367 9.25 -15.02 -2.52
N VAL A 368 7.97 -14.69 -2.37
CA VAL A 368 7.40 -14.10 -1.16
C VAL A 368 6.38 -15.04 -0.56
N MET A 369 6.57 -15.41 0.71
CA MET A 369 5.58 -16.17 1.48
C MET A 369 4.31 -15.34 1.68
N LEU A 370 3.14 -15.93 1.47
CA LEU A 370 1.84 -15.28 1.63
C LEU A 370 1.13 -15.71 2.92
N ASP A 371 1.13 -17.01 3.24
CA ASP A 371 0.56 -17.55 4.46
C ASP A 371 1.09 -18.98 4.71
N ARG A 372 0.99 -19.48 5.94
CA ARG A 372 1.42 -20.83 6.32
C ARG A 372 0.51 -21.47 7.36
N ARG A 373 0.18 -22.73 7.15
CA ARG A 373 -0.62 -23.56 8.06
C ARG A 373 0.17 -24.82 8.42
N LEU A 374 0.40 -25.01 9.71
CA LEU A 374 1.30 -26.02 10.24
C LEU A 374 0.58 -26.78 11.35
N ASN A 375 0.67 -28.09 11.35
CA ASN A 375 -0.12 -28.97 12.22
C ASN A 375 0.73 -29.59 13.35
N GLN A 376 1.80 -28.90 13.73
CA GLN A 376 2.74 -29.30 14.76
C GLN A 376 3.42 -28.06 15.37
N ASP A 377 3.95 -28.24 16.58
CA ASP A 377 4.86 -27.30 17.24
C ASP A 377 6.31 -27.51 16.76
N ASP A 378 7.12 -26.45 16.79
CA ASP A 378 8.54 -26.47 16.41
C ASP A 378 9.52 -26.53 17.60
N GLY A 379 9.01 -26.79 18.81
CA GLY A 379 9.84 -26.97 20.00
C GLY A 379 10.51 -25.70 20.50
N ARG A 380 10.04 -24.51 20.10
CA ARG A 380 10.59 -23.21 20.53
C ARG A 380 9.84 -22.59 21.72
N GLY A 381 8.94 -23.34 22.36
CA GLY A 381 8.29 -22.98 23.61
C GLY A 381 6.89 -22.38 23.48
N LEU A 382 6.33 -22.35 22.27
CA LEU A 382 4.94 -21.92 22.04
C LEU A 382 3.94 -23.04 22.34
N PHE A 383 4.34 -24.31 22.16
CA PHE A 383 3.55 -25.51 22.48
C PHE A 383 2.20 -25.59 21.76
N GLN A 384 2.11 -25.02 20.56
CA GLN A 384 0.92 -25.11 19.72
C GLN A 384 1.28 -25.13 18.24
N ASP A 385 0.32 -25.53 17.41
CA ASP A 385 0.44 -25.51 15.96
C ASP A 385 0.05 -24.14 15.38
N VAL A 386 0.18 -23.95 14.06
CA VAL A 386 -0.29 -22.73 13.37
C VAL A 386 -1.52 -23.10 12.56
N THR A 387 -2.66 -23.19 13.24
CA THR A 387 -3.95 -23.60 12.64
C THR A 387 -5.09 -22.59 12.80
N ASP A 388 -4.79 -21.39 13.29
CA ASP A 388 -5.72 -20.29 13.50
C ASP A 388 -5.81 -19.32 12.32
N ASN A 389 -5.33 -19.73 11.13
CA ASN A 389 -5.36 -18.93 9.90
C ASN A 389 -6.75 -18.32 9.63
N LYS A 390 -6.76 -17.14 9.00
CA LYS A 390 -7.96 -16.43 8.55
C LYS A 390 -7.80 -16.11 7.06
N ARG A 391 -8.90 -15.70 6.41
CA ARG A 391 -8.80 -15.13 5.07
C ARG A 391 -7.97 -13.85 5.15
N THR A 392 -6.83 -13.84 4.48
CA THR A 392 -5.82 -12.78 4.57
C THR A 392 -5.60 -12.16 3.21
N SER A 393 -5.43 -10.83 3.17
CA SER A 393 -5.08 -10.09 1.97
C SER A 393 -3.65 -9.60 2.04
N SER A 394 -2.90 -9.79 0.96
CA SER A 394 -1.55 -9.23 0.78
C SER A 394 -1.55 -8.25 -0.37
N LEU A 395 -1.07 -7.03 -0.15
CA LEU A 395 -1.02 -5.96 -1.14
C LEU A 395 0.43 -5.60 -1.48
N PHE A 396 0.72 -5.52 -2.78
CA PHE A 396 2.04 -5.18 -3.31
C PHE A 396 1.98 -4.16 -4.44
N ARG A 397 3.09 -3.49 -4.71
CA ARG A 397 3.31 -2.69 -5.92
C ARG A 397 4.57 -3.20 -6.61
N LEU A 398 4.40 -3.72 -7.82
CA LEU A 398 5.48 -4.19 -8.69
C LEU A 398 5.92 -3.05 -9.61
N MET A 399 7.19 -2.68 -9.53
CA MET A 399 7.82 -1.65 -10.34
C MET A 399 8.92 -2.25 -11.21
N VAL A 400 8.94 -1.85 -12.48
CA VAL A 400 10.02 -2.16 -13.42
C VAL A 400 10.65 -0.86 -13.85
N GLU A 401 11.92 -0.68 -13.50
CA GLU A 401 12.65 0.56 -13.68
C GLU A 401 13.83 0.35 -14.63
N PRO A 402 13.85 1.04 -15.79
CA PRO A 402 15.04 1.15 -16.60
C PRO A 402 16.09 1.96 -15.86
N LEU A 403 17.33 1.48 -15.84
CA LEU A 403 18.45 2.14 -15.21
C LEU A 403 19.35 2.82 -16.26
N GLU A 404 19.94 3.95 -15.90
CA GLU A 404 21.12 4.50 -16.58
C GLU A 404 22.34 3.62 -16.27
N ASN A 405 23.17 3.37 -17.29
CA ASN A 405 24.28 2.41 -17.27
C ASN A 405 24.98 2.39 -15.91
N ALA A 406 24.80 1.29 -15.18
CA ALA A 406 25.40 1.14 -13.88
C ALA A 406 26.93 1.04 -14.03
N VAL A 407 27.66 1.92 -13.34
CA VAL A 407 28.98 1.54 -12.83
C VAL A 407 28.75 0.30 -11.96
N HIS A 408 29.45 -0.80 -12.21
CA HIS A 408 29.33 -2.00 -11.39
C HIS A 408 29.64 -1.66 -9.91
N PHE A 409 28.59 -1.55 -9.10
CA PHE A 409 28.71 -1.36 -7.65
C PHE A 409 28.88 -2.71 -6.96
N ASP A 410 29.88 -3.48 -7.38
CA ASP A 410 30.14 -4.81 -6.81
C ASP A 410 30.53 -4.77 -5.33
N SER A 411 30.88 -3.60 -4.78
CA SER A 411 31.36 -3.42 -3.42
C SER A 411 30.36 -2.80 -2.43
N LEU A 412 29.17 -2.36 -2.84
CA LEU A 412 28.23 -1.71 -1.92
C LEU A 412 27.37 -2.71 -1.15
N THR A 413 27.35 -2.55 0.18
CA THR A 413 26.52 -3.35 1.10
C THR A 413 25.09 -2.84 1.19
N THR A 414 24.88 -1.55 0.90
CA THR A 414 23.58 -0.87 0.97
C THR A 414 23.14 -0.41 -0.41
N ALA A 415 21.84 -0.23 -0.57
CA ALA A 415 21.25 0.33 -1.78
C ALA A 415 20.11 1.30 -1.42
N PHE A 416 19.56 1.95 -2.44
CA PHE A 416 18.50 2.93 -2.29
C PHE A 416 17.40 2.70 -3.32
N HIS A 417 16.16 3.00 -2.94
CA HIS A 417 15.07 3.10 -3.90
C HIS A 417 15.24 4.34 -4.77
N SER A 418 14.66 4.31 -5.97
CA SER A 418 14.48 5.54 -6.74
C SER A 418 13.46 6.46 -6.06
N MET A 419 13.39 7.71 -6.49
CA MET A 419 12.35 8.63 -6.06
C MET A 419 10.93 8.08 -6.33
N ALA A 420 10.75 7.44 -7.49
CA ALA A 420 9.46 6.86 -7.87
C ALA A 420 9.05 5.71 -6.93
N ALA A 421 10.00 4.85 -6.57
CA ALA A 421 9.75 3.73 -5.65
C ALA A 421 9.49 4.20 -4.21
N HIS A 422 10.21 5.22 -3.72
CA HIS A 422 9.88 5.85 -2.43
C HIS A 422 8.46 6.41 -2.41
N TYR A 423 8.07 7.12 -3.47
CA TYR A 423 6.74 7.71 -3.58
C TYR A 423 5.64 6.64 -3.66
N ALA A 424 5.89 5.56 -4.41
CA ALA A 424 5.00 4.41 -4.46
C ALA A 424 4.92 3.67 -3.10
N SER A 425 6.01 3.57 -2.35
CA SER A 425 6.01 2.96 -1.02
C SER A 425 5.26 3.81 0.00
N LEU A 426 5.51 5.13 0.06
CA LEU A 426 4.81 6.04 0.97
C LEU A 426 3.30 6.04 0.72
N ARG A 427 2.86 6.09 -0.54
CA ARG A 427 1.43 6.03 -0.87
C ARG A 427 0.78 4.68 -0.54
N LEU A 428 1.56 3.60 -0.45
CA LEU A 428 1.11 2.26 -0.07
C LEU A 428 0.91 2.15 1.45
N HIS A 429 1.87 2.66 2.24
CA HIS A 429 1.83 2.60 3.70
C HIS A 429 0.98 3.70 4.37
N TYR A 430 0.79 4.82 3.68
CA TYR A 430 -0.03 5.93 4.14
C TYR A 430 -1.16 6.19 3.12
N PRO A 431 -2.16 5.29 2.99
CA PRO A 431 -3.25 5.46 2.03
C PRO A 431 -4.14 6.67 2.36
N ILE A 432 -4.89 7.16 1.36
CA ILE A 432 -5.92 8.19 1.59
C ILE A 432 -7.01 7.57 2.45
N MET A 433 -7.33 8.21 3.57
CA MET A 433 -8.48 7.83 4.38
C MET A 433 -9.73 8.51 3.83
N ILE A 434 -10.81 7.75 3.65
CA ILE A 434 -12.06 8.23 3.08
C ILE A 434 -13.13 8.17 4.17
N MET A 435 -13.68 9.33 4.51
CA MET A 435 -14.75 9.46 5.49
C MET A 435 -16.05 9.85 4.79
N LEU A 436 -17.14 9.18 5.15
CA LEU A 436 -18.47 9.40 4.58
C LEU A 436 -19.22 10.30 5.53
N SER A 437 -19.85 11.34 5.02
CA SER A 437 -20.62 12.28 5.82
C SER A 437 -21.98 12.53 5.19
N ALA A 438 -22.96 12.78 6.06
CA ALA A 438 -24.15 13.51 5.67
C ALA A 438 -23.74 14.91 5.17
N THR A 439 -24.52 15.47 4.25
CA THR A 439 -24.21 16.79 3.67
C THR A 439 -24.22 17.85 4.76
N ASN A 440 -23.10 18.54 4.98
CA ASN A 440 -23.00 19.64 5.93
C ASN A 440 -22.39 20.89 5.31
N LYS A 441 -23.19 21.96 5.28
CA LYS A 441 -22.78 23.27 4.74
C LYS A 441 -21.86 24.06 5.67
N ARG A 442 -21.73 23.68 6.94
CA ARG A 442 -20.88 24.36 7.94
C ARG A 442 -19.41 23.92 7.90
N LEU A 443 -19.10 22.91 7.08
CA LEU A 443 -17.74 22.46 6.87
C LEU A 443 -17.20 23.06 5.59
N SER A 444 -16.02 23.66 5.70
CA SER A 444 -15.20 24.12 4.59
C SER A 444 -14.98 23.00 3.55
N SER A 445 -14.61 23.40 2.34
CA SER A 445 -14.42 22.43 1.25
C SER A 445 -13.03 21.78 1.24
N SER A 446 -12.05 22.41 1.89
CA SER A 446 -10.65 21.97 1.86
C SER A 446 -9.89 22.52 3.06
N PHE A 447 -8.88 21.78 3.54
CA PHE A 447 -7.94 22.19 4.57
C PHE A 447 -6.53 21.74 4.20
N SER A 448 -5.51 22.54 4.52
CA SER A 448 -4.09 22.19 4.39
C SER A 448 -3.37 22.52 5.70
N GLY A 449 -2.74 21.52 6.32
CA GLY A 449 -1.95 21.69 7.53
C GLY A 449 -0.55 22.24 7.28
N MET A 450 -0.07 22.15 6.04
CA MET A 450 1.24 22.67 5.63
C MET A 450 1.12 24.04 4.95
N GLY A 451 2.10 24.92 5.17
CA GLY A 451 2.22 26.18 4.44
C GLY A 451 2.71 25.97 2.99
N ARG A 452 3.58 24.97 2.79
CA ARG A 452 4.01 24.43 1.49
C ARG A 452 4.29 22.93 1.65
N GLY A 453 4.11 22.15 0.58
CA GLY A 453 4.46 20.74 0.61
C GLY A 453 5.96 20.52 0.90
N LEU A 454 6.28 19.43 1.61
CA LEU A 454 7.68 19.07 1.85
C LEU A 454 8.42 18.77 0.54
N PRO A 455 9.76 18.94 0.52
CA PRO A 455 10.55 18.52 -0.63
C PRO A 455 10.38 17.01 -0.92
N CYS A 456 10.62 16.61 -2.16
CA CYS A 456 10.29 15.24 -2.61
C CYS A 456 11.10 14.15 -1.90
N ASP A 457 12.31 14.46 -1.46
CA ASP A 457 13.22 13.54 -0.77
C ASP A 457 12.98 13.50 0.75
N PHE A 458 11.94 14.15 1.26
CA PHE A 458 11.62 14.21 2.68
C PHE A 458 10.31 13.52 3.03
N HIS A 459 10.30 12.82 4.16
CA HIS A 459 9.11 12.23 4.77
C HIS A 459 8.95 12.73 6.19
N ALA A 460 7.76 13.22 6.52
CA ALA A 460 7.39 13.54 7.89
C ALA A 460 6.96 12.24 8.58
N VAL A 461 7.88 11.64 9.34
CA VAL A 461 7.67 10.37 10.05
C VAL A 461 6.64 10.52 11.16
N THR A 462 6.63 11.67 11.84
CA THR A 462 5.69 11.92 12.94
C THR A 462 5.45 13.41 13.09
N LEU A 463 4.18 13.78 13.28
CA LEU A 463 3.76 15.06 13.84
C LEU A 463 2.79 14.75 14.98
N ARG A 464 3.13 15.14 16.22
CA ARG A 464 2.27 14.89 17.39
C ARG A 464 2.30 16.03 18.39
N THR A 465 1.15 16.36 18.95
CA THR A 465 1.05 17.25 20.11
C THR A 465 1.74 16.61 21.32
N MET A 466 2.55 17.38 22.03
CA MET A 466 3.20 16.91 23.26
C MET A 466 2.21 16.94 24.43
N ALA A 467 2.40 16.05 25.40
CA ALA A 467 1.66 16.11 26.66
C ALA A 467 2.26 17.18 27.56
N ALA A 468 1.42 17.96 28.23
CA ALA A 468 1.81 18.75 29.37
C ALA A 468 2.20 17.84 30.56
N PRO A 469 2.93 18.37 31.56
CA PRO A 469 3.27 17.60 32.76
C PRO A 469 2.03 16.95 33.40
N THR A 470 2.13 15.65 33.69
CA THR A 470 1.04 14.92 34.35
C THR A 470 0.78 15.50 35.74
N LEU A 471 -0.44 15.96 35.98
CA LEU A 471 -0.88 16.39 37.30
C LEU A 471 -1.51 15.20 38.02
N TYR A 472 -0.88 14.75 39.11
CA TYR A 472 -1.41 13.71 39.97
C TYR A 472 -2.35 14.31 41.01
N GLY A 473 -3.65 14.00 40.88
CA GLY A 473 -4.66 14.40 41.87
C GLY A 473 -4.54 13.65 43.19
N ARG A 474 -5.29 14.10 44.21
CA ARG A 474 -5.29 13.49 45.57
C ARG A 474 -5.64 11.99 45.62
N ASN A 475 -6.26 11.46 44.56
CA ASN A 475 -6.65 10.04 44.43
C ASN A 475 -5.80 9.28 43.39
N PHE A 476 -4.57 9.72 43.09
CA PHE A 476 -3.74 9.17 42.01
C PHE A 476 -4.38 9.22 40.61
N SER A 477 -5.43 10.05 40.41
CA SER A 477 -5.96 10.31 39.08
C SER A 477 -4.94 11.15 38.30
N ALA A 478 -4.41 10.56 37.23
CA ALA A 478 -3.53 11.26 36.30
C ALA A 478 -4.39 12.10 35.35
N LYS A 479 -4.23 13.42 35.40
CA LYS A 479 -4.80 14.30 34.38
C LYS A 479 -3.73 14.63 33.36
N HIS A 480 -3.95 14.22 32.12
CA HIS A 480 -3.13 14.60 30.98
C HIS A 480 -3.82 15.75 30.23
N SER A 481 -3.07 16.79 29.89
CA SER A 481 -3.52 17.89 29.03
C SER A 481 -2.56 18.07 27.87
N PRO A 482 -3.01 18.56 26.71
CA PRO A 482 -2.10 18.90 25.62
C PRO A 482 -1.19 20.06 26.03
N SER A 483 0.06 20.02 25.57
CA SER A 483 1.00 21.13 25.59
C SER A 483 0.77 22.06 24.40
N THR A 484 1.33 23.26 24.45
CA THR A 484 1.46 24.20 23.31
C THR A 484 2.63 23.84 22.38
N SER A 485 3.31 22.72 22.63
CA SER A 485 4.41 22.21 21.81
C SER A 485 4.01 20.99 20.99
N GLN A 486 4.60 20.85 19.81
CA GLN A 486 4.47 19.70 18.93
C GLN A 486 5.83 19.07 18.64
N ALA A 487 5.87 17.75 18.51
CA ALA A 487 7.03 17.01 18.07
C ALA A 487 6.93 16.74 16.56
N PHE A 488 7.99 17.05 15.82
CA PHE A 488 8.10 16.83 14.39
C PHE A 488 9.35 16.01 14.08
N ILE A 489 9.17 14.81 13.53
CA ILE A 489 10.26 13.90 13.13
C ILE A 489 10.33 13.86 11.61
N LEU A 490 11.49 14.19 11.08
CA LEU A 490 11.74 14.36 9.65
C LEU A 490 12.83 13.39 9.21
N HIS A 491 12.56 12.63 8.16
CA HIS A 491 13.52 11.73 7.52
C HIS A 491 13.82 12.25 6.10
N ARG A 492 15.10 12.37 5.74
CA ARG A 492 15.50 12.56 4.34
C ARG A 492 15.86 11.22 3.74
N MET A 493 15.14 10.79 2.72
CA MET A 493 15.34 9.49 2.08
C MET A 493 16.61 9.51 1.20
N GLY A 494 17.40 8.44 1.25
CA GLY A 494 18.45 8.19 0.26
C GLY A 494 17.84 7.72 -1.06
N ILE A 495 18.28 8.30 -2.17
CA ILE A 495 17.68 8.09 -3.50
C ILE A 495 18.71 7.55 -4.47
N ASP A 496 18.34 6.50 -5.19
CA ASP A 496 19.05 6.04 -6.37
C ASP A 496 18.60 6.80 -7.61
N CYS A 497 19.49 7.66 -8.12
CA CYS A 497 19.22 8.50 -9.28
C CYS A 497 19.39 7.79 -10.63
N ARG A 498 19.76 6.50 -10.66
CA ARG A 498 19.93 5.74 -11.91
C ARG A 498 18.60 5.44 -12.61
N SER A 499 17.48 5.43 -11.89
CA SER A 499 16.17 5.14 -12.49
C SER A 499 15.75 6.21 -13.49
N LYS A 500 15.34 5.78 -14.69
CA LYS A 500 14.81 6.66 -15.74
C LYS A 500 13.32 6.97 -15.56
N VAL A 501 12.66 6.39 -14.55
CA VAL A 501 11.23 6.62 -14.30
C VAL A 501 11.01 8.04 -13.79
N LYS A 502 10.33 8.87 -14.61
CA LYS A 502 10.03 10.27 -14.28
C LYS A 502 8.55 10.43 -13.93
N LEU A 503 8.24 10.46 -12.63
CA LEU A 503 6.88 10.74 -12.15
C LEU A 503 6.56 12.24 -12.23
N ARG A 504 5.28 12.57 -12.40
CA ARG A 504 4.76 13.94 -12.26
C ARG A 504 4.63 14.30 -10.78
N MET A 505 5.71 14.78 -10.18
CA MET A 505 5.73 15.18 -8.76
C MET A 505 5.42 16.68 -8.61
N ALA A 506 4.51 17.01 -7.68
CA ALA A 506 4.15 18.39 -7.33
C ALA A 506 5.08 19.02 -6.28
N CYS A 507 6.32 18.52 -6.17
CA CYS A 507 7.31 18.98 -5.20
C CYS A 507 8.65 19.22 -5.89
N THR A 508 9.54 19.93 -5.19
CA THR A 508 10.93 20.16 -5.62
C THR A 508 11.89 19.52 -4.63
N THR A 509 13.17 19.38 -5.00
CA THR A 509 14.22 19.00 -4.04
C THR A 509 14.82 20.25 -3.42
N SER A 510 15.16 20.20 -2.13
CA SER A 510 15.78 21.33 -1.43
C SER A 510 17.28 21.14 -1.20
N SER A 511 17.87 20.11 -1.82
CA SER A 511 19.25 19.67 -1.56
C SER A 511 19.53 19.48 -0.07
N GLY A 512 18.56 18.95 0.69
CA GLY A 512 18.70 18.68 2.12
C GLY A 512 18.45 19.87 3.06
N LYS A 513 18.26 21.08 2.54
CA LYS A 513 17.99 22.27 3.38
C LYS A 513 16.51 22.43 3.66
N VAL A 514 16.15 22.68 4.92
CA VAL A 514 14.76 22.88 5.34
C VAL A 514 14.69 23.98 6.40
N HIS A 515 13.76 24.93 6.21
CA HIS A 515 13.43 25.95 7.20
C HIS A 515 12.23 25.48 8.03
N ILE A 516 12.48 25.04 9.27
CA ILE A 516 11.52 24.33 10.12
C ILE A 516 10.36 25.23 10.60
N PRO A 517 10.57 26.48 11.06
CA PRO A 517 9.50 27.30 11.63
C PRO A 517 8.32 27.56 10.68
N SER A 518 8.52 27.46 9.36
CA SER A 518 7.51 27.76 8.34
C SER A 518 6.98 26.54 7.59
N LEU A 519 7.23 25.32 8.08
CA LEU A 519 6.73 24.10 7.44
C LEU A 519 5.21 23.96 7.60
N LEU A 520 4.74 24.11 8.82
CA LEU A 520 3.32 24.07 9.15
C LEU A 520 2.65 25.38 8.77
N LYS A 521 1.32 25.34 8.58
CA LYS A 521 0.51 26.52 8.27
C LYS A 521 0.63 27.58 9.37
N GLU A 522 0.66 27.15 10.63
CA GLU A 522 0.99 28.00 11.77
C GLU A 522 2.49 28.04 11.97
N LYS A 523 3.04 29.25 12.13
CA LYS A 523 4.48 29.44 12.35
C LYS A 523 4.83 29.15 13.80
N ALA A 524 5.78 28.24 14.02
CA ALA A 524 6.32 28.00 15.37
C ALA A 524 7.09 29.23 15.87
N LEU A 525 6.91 29.58 17.15
CA LEU A 525 7.62 30.70 17.78
C LEU A 525 9.07 30.34 18.10
N ARG A 526 9.29 29.08 18.52
CA ARG A 526 10.62 28.53 18.81
C ARG A 526 10.70 27.11 18.30
N VAL A 527 11.84 26.77 17.74
CA VAL A 527 12.16 25.42 17.30
C VAL A 527 13.42 24.95 18.01
N THR A 528 13.34 23.77 18.64
CA THR A 528 14.46 23.15 19.35
C THR A 528 14.72 21.78 18.73
N GLU A 529 15.95 21.49 18.32
CA GLU A 529 16.31 20.13 17.95
C GLU A 529 16.42 19.26 19.19
N THR A 530 16.00 18.00 19.10
CA THR A 530 16.03 17.06 20.20
C THR A 530 16.57 15.69 19.77
N SER A 531 16.81 14.80 20.73
CA SER A 531 16.93 13.35 20.49
C SER A 531 15.64 12.79 19.87
N LEU A 532 15.71 11.62 19.23
CA LEU A 532 14.54 10.98 18.59
C LEU A 532 13.33 10.79 19.55
N THR A 533 13.60 10.57 20.84
CA THR A 533 12.58 10.39 21.89
C THR A 533 12.12 11.69 22.53
N LEU A 534 12.65 12.85 22.10
CA LEU A 534 12.44 14.18 22.67
C LEU A 534 12.87 14.36 24.14
N LEU A 535 13.70 13.44 24.66
CA LEU A 535 14.16 13.49 26.05
C LEU A 535 15.36 14.41 26.27
N TYR A 536 16.09 14.74 25.21
CA TYR A 536 17.28 15.60 25.28
C TYR A 536 17.18 16.72 24.25
N ASP A 537 17.28 17.95 24.72
CA ASP A 537 17.36 19.14 23.88
C ASP A 537 18.81 19.33 23.39
N LYS A 538 18.98 19.50 22.07
CA LYS A 538 20.28 19.77 21.42
C LYS A 538 20.52 21.26 21.18
N GLY A 539 19.48 22.08 21.25
CA GLY A 539 19.55 23.54 21.10
C GLY A 539 18.55 24.09 20.07
N PRO A 540 18.39 25.42 20.02
CA PRO A 540 17.49 26.08 19.07
C PRO A 540 18.00 25.97 17.63
N VAL A 541 17.09 25.82 16.67
CA VAL A 541 17.44 25.73 15.23
C VAL A 541 16.27 26.20 14.37
N ASP A 542 16.53 27.05 13.37
CA ASP A 542 15.51 27.49 12.42
C ASP A 542 15.70 26.84 11.03
N GLU A 543 16.93 26.84 10.53
CA GLU A 543 17.30 26.17 9.28
C GLU A 543 18.20 24.98 9.56
N VAL A 544 17.91 23.87 8.87
CA VAL A 544 18.60 22.61 9.09
C VAL A 544 19.00 22.00 7.76
N PHE A 545 20.22 21.47 7.72
CA PHE A 545 20.66 20.56 6.67
C PHE A 545 20.52 19.12 7.17
N VAL A 546 19.87 18.27 6.38
CA VAL A 546 19.65 16.85 6.68
C VAL A 546 20.38 16.04 5.62
N GLU A 547 21.29 15.15 6.04
CA GLU A 547 21.97 14.25 5.10
C GLU A 547 21.01 13.17 4.58
N PRO A 548 21.27 12.58 3.40
CA PRO A 548 20.50 11.43 2.95
C PRO A 548 20.56 10.31 4.00
N MET A 549 19.40 9.69 4.27
CA MET A 549 19.14 8.70 5.32
C MET A 549 19.07 9.24 6.76
N ASP A 550 19.34 10.52 7.01
CA ASP A 550 19.24 11.04 8.38
C ASP A 550 17.80 11.26 8.84
N ILE A 551 17.57 10.99 10.12
CA ILE A 551 16.34 11.31 10.84
C ILE A 551 16.66 12.38 11.89
N ARG A 552 15.94 13.51 11.84
CA ARG A 552 16.05 14.60 12.81
C ARG A 552 14.72 14.89 13.47
N THR A 553 14.77 15.33 14.72
CA THR A 553 13.58 15.54 15.55
C THR A 553 13.57 16.94 16.12
N PHE A 554 12.43 17.62 16.00
CA PHE A 554 12.24 19.00 16.38
C PHE A 554 11.06 19.12 17.34
N ARG A 555 11.23 19.91 18.41
CA ARG A 555 10.14 20.43 19.23
C ARG A 555 9.77 21.81 18.72
N LEU A 556 8.52 21.98 18.31
CA LEU A 556 7.93 23.22 17.80
C LEU A 556 7.06 23.83 18.90
N ASP A 557 7.39 25.01 19.40
CA ASP A 557 6.64 25.70 20.45
C ASP A 557 5.76 26.81 19.84
N PHE A 558 4.45 26.81 20.14
CA PHE A 558 3.48 27.78 19.60
C PHE A 558 2.95 28.78 20.63
N GLY A 559 3.13 28.51 21.93
CA GLY A 559 2.76 29.41 23.02
C GLY A 559 4.00 30.05 23.66
N SER A 560 3.81 31.21 24.32
CA SER A 560 4.80 31.71 25.27
C SER A 560 4.81 30.80 26.51
N SER A 561 6.01 30.38 26.92
CA SER A 561 6.25 29.55 28.11
C SER A 561 5.94 30.30 29.40
#